data_AF-A0A8B6BTS2-F1
#
_entry.id   AF-A0A8B6BTS2-F1
#
_cell.length_a   1.000
_cell.length_b   1.000
_cell.length_c   1.000
_cell.angle_alpha   90.00
_cell.angle_beta   90.00
_cell.angle_gamma   90.00
#
_symmetry.space_group_name_H-M   'P 1'
#
loop_
_entity.id
_entity.type
_entity.pdbx_description
1 polymer ?
#
loop_
_entity_poly.entity_id
_entity_poly.type
_entity_poly.pdbx_seq_one_letter_code
_entity_poly.pdbx_strand_id
1 'polypeptide(L)'
;MDLTGKVIRTIPAPSNYIWDITVDRDRLVCIDNTSIYCCSLDGKVMWKFKKDEFQDLTRVTTDNEGNVYVTNEETHTVIVVSDDGKHHERTSY
;
A
#
# COMPACT_ATOMS: atom_id res chain seq x y z
N MET A 1 7.89 -29.09 1.74
CA MET A 1 8.08 -27.82 1.03
C MET A 1 9.46 -27.33 1.45
N ASP A 2 10.41 -27.29 0.52
CA ASP A 2 11.78 -26.88 0.84
C ASP A 2 11.80 -25.35 1.00
N LEU A 3 12.07 -24.86 2.21
CA LEU A 3 12.13 -23.44 2.55
C LEU A 3 13.56 -22.91 2.43
N THR A 4 14.30 -23.35 1.41
CA THR A 4 15.56 -22.66 1.05
C THR A 4 15.18 -21.26 0.54
N GLY A 5 15.24 -20.28 1.43
CA GLY A 5 14.94 -18.89 1.10
C GLY A 5 15.84 -18.40 -0.03
N LYS A 6 15.30 -18.27 -1.24
CA LYS A 6 15.96 -17.68 -2.39
C LYS A 6 15.22 -16.40 -2.75
N VAL A 7 15.96 -15.29 -2.88
CA VAL A 7 15.41 -14.07 -3.49
C VAL A 7 15.08 -14.37 -4.95
N ILE A 8 13.80 -14.34 -5.31
CA ILE A 8 13.34 -14.60 -6.68
C ILE A 8 13.29 -13.33 -7.53
N ARG A 9 13.01 -12.17 -6.91
CA ARG A 9 12.96 -10.86 -7.55
C ARG A 9 13.04 -9.75 -6.49
N THR A 10 13.44 -8.57 -6.95
CA THR A 10 13.37 -7.31 -6.18
C THR A 10 12.44 -6.36 -6.94
N ILE A 11 11.55 -5.70 -6.23
CA ILE A 11 10.58 -4.77 -6.81
C ILE A 11 10.96 -3.36 -6.36
N PRO A 12 11.04 -2.37 -7.28
CA PRO A 12 11.29 -0.98 -6.90
C PRO A 12 10.22 -0.47 -5.93
N ALA A 13 10.65 0.15 -4.83
CA ALA A 13 9.73 0.73 -3.87
C ALA A 13 9.17 2.07 -4.39
N PRO A 14 7.89 2.38 -4.12
CA PRO A 14 7.29 3.65 -4.53
C PRO A 14 7.69 4.85 -3.64
N SER A 15 8.37 4.59 -2.52
CA SER A 15 8.85 5.58 -1.55
C SER A 15 10.19 5.14 -0.95
N ASN A 16 10.96 6.10 -0.41
CA ASN A 16 12.25 5.82 0.22
C ASN A 16 12.13 5.04 1.55
N TYR A 17 10.95 5.09 2.18
CA TYR A 17 10.66 4.43 3.45
C TYR A 17 9.33 3.70 3.33
N ILE A 18 9.38 2.37 3.16
CA ILE A 18 8.20 1.52 3.21
C ILE A 18 8.16 0.86 4.59
N TRP A 19 7.07 1.08 5.33
CA TRP A 19 6.91 0.57 6.69
C TRP A 19 6.29 -0.82 6.72
N ASP A 20 5.32 -1.07 5.85
CA ASP A 20 4.63 -2.35 5.75
C ASP A 20 4.07 -2.58 4.35
N ILE A 21 3.84 -3.85 4.02
CA ILE A 21 3.26 -4.27 2.74
C ILE A 21 2.23 -5.39 2.94
N THR A 22 1.27 -5.45 2.03
CA THR A 22 0.37 -6.59 1.85
C THR A 22 0.19 -6.88 0.37
N VAL A 23 -0.32 -8.07 0.06
CA VAL A 23 -0.62 -8.50 -1.31
C VAL A 23 -2.13 -8.58 -1.44
N ASP A 24 -2.69 -7.92 -2.46
CA ASP A 24 -4.08 -8.12 -2.87
C ASP A 24 -4.09 -8.60 -4.33
N ARG A 25 -4.44 -9.88 -4.52
CA ARG A 25 -4.43 -10.54 -5.84
C ARG A 25 -3.07 -10.36 -6.54
N ASP A 26 -3.04 -9.67 -7.68
CA ASP A 26 -1.84 -9.39 -8.48
C ASP A 26 -1.25 -7.99 -8.20
N ARG A 27 -1.52 -7.43 -7.02
CA ARG A 27 -1.09 -6.09 -6.62
C ARG A 27 -0.37 -6.12 -5.28
N LEU A 28 0.56 -5.20 -5.11
CA LEU A 28 1.16 -4.86 -3.83
C LEU A 28 0.47 -3.62 -3.28
N VAL A 29 0.09 -3.67 -2.02
CA VAL A 29 -0.30 -2.47 -1.28
C VAL A 29 0.81 -2.19 -0.27
N CYS A 30 1.37 -0.99 -0.33
CA CYS A 30 2.49 -0.57 0.51
C CYS A 30 2.11 0.70 1.26
N ILE A 31 2.67 0.90 2.45
CA ILE A 31 2.52 2.16 3.19
C ILE A 31 3.88 2.80 3.47
N ASP A 32 3.93 4.12 3.34
CA ASP A 32 4.96 4.95 3.99
C ASP A 32 4.32 5.75 5.15
N ASN A 33 5.09 6.64 5.77
CA ASN A 33 4.65 7.42 6.93
C ASN A 33 3.33 8.20 6.73
N THR A 34 2.97 8.54 5.48
CA THR A 34 1.85 9.46 5.18
C THR A 34 0.99 9.02 3.99
N SER A 35 1.39 7.96 3.28
CA SER A 35 0.80 7.58 2.00
C SER A 35 0.57 6.08 1.91
N ILE A 36 -0.52 5.73 1.23
CA ILE A 36 -0.88 4.38 0.83
C ILE A 36 -0.63 4.27 -0.68
N TYR A 37 0.05 3.22 -1.12
CA TYR A 37 0.35 2.96 -2.52
C TYR A 37 -0.25 1.62 -2.92
N CYS A 38 -0.79 1.56 -4.13
CA CYS A 38 -1.02 0.30 -4.82
C CYS A 38 -0.13 0.23 -6.04
N CYS A 39 0.62 -0.86 -6.14
CA CYS A 39 1.57 -1.12 -7.19
C CYS A 39 1.25 -2.44 -7.88
N SER A 40 1.55 -2.54 -9.17
CA SER A 40 1.66 -3.85 -9.81
C SER A 40 2.91 -4.59 -9.30
N LEU A 41 2.94 -5.90 -9.53
CA LEU A 41 4.02 -6.79 -9.11
C LEU A 41 5.38 -6.54 -9.81
N ASP A 42 5.44 -5.61 -10.77
CA ASP A 42 6.65 -5.10 -11.41
C ASP A 42 7.14 -3.76 -10.81
N GLY A 43 6.40 -3.21 -9.84
CA GLY A 43 6.75 -1.98 -9.11
C GLY A 43 6.15 -0.69 -9.68
N LYS A 44 5.33 -0.75 -10.73
CA LYS A 44 4.64 0.44 -11.23
C LYS A 44 3.51 0.85 -10.28
N VAL A 45 3.51 2.11 -9.86
CA VAL A 45 2.41 2.69 -9.07
C VAL A 45 1.14 2.77 -9.94
N MET A 46 0.09 2.11 -9.49
CA MET A 46 -1.25 2.13 -10.10
C MET A 46 -2.06 3.29 -9.52
N TRP A 47 -2.03 3.45 -8.21
CA TRP A 47 -2.60 4.60 -7.51
C TRP A 47 -1.82 4.90 -6.23
N LYS A 48 -1.98 6.14 -5.75
CA LYS A 48 -1.47 6.63 -4.48
C LYS A 48 -2.59 7.38 -3.77
N PHE A 49 -2.76 7.15 -2.47
CA PHE A 49 -3.68 7.89 -1.63
C PHE A 49 -2.91 8.55 -0.49
N LYS A 50 -3.14 9.85 -0.32
CA LYS A 50 -2.54 10.67 0.74
C LYS A 50 -3.57 11.68 1.20
N LYS A 51 -3.57 11.97 2.50
CA LYS A 51 -4.32 13.07 3.11
C LYS A 51 -3.45 13.78 4.14
N ASP A 52 -3.79 15.02 4.45
CA ASP A 52 -3.05 15.82 5.43
C ASP A 52 -3.14 15.22 6.85
N GLU A 53 -4.23 14.53 7.16
CA GLU A 53 -4.46 13.82 8.42
C GLU A 53 -3.68 12.48 8.53
N PHE A 54 -3.06 12.02 7.45
CA PHE A 54 -2.29 10.78 7.47
C PHE A 54 -0.89 11.05 7.99
N GLN A 55 -0.67 10.66 9.24
CA GLN A 55 0.61 10.72 9.92
C GLN A 55 0.84 9.41 10.64
N ASP A 56 2.07 8.91 10.58
CA ASP A 56 2.51 7.71 11.27
C ASP A 56 1.66 6.47 10.94
N LEU A 57 1.56 6.14 9.64
CA LEU A 57 0.93 4.91 9.19
C LEU A 57 1.86 3.72 9.45
N THR A 58 1.35 2.67 10.11
CA THR A 58 2.21 1.61 10.67
C THR A 58 1.96 0.19 10.15
N ARG A 59 0.72 -0.19 9.86
CA ARG A 59 0.37 -1.54 9.34
C ARG A 59 -0.66 -1.46 8.25
N VAL A 60 -0.61 -2.41 7.30
CA VAL A 60 -1.58 -2.50 6.21
C VAL A 60 -2.05 -3.94 5.97
N THR A 61 -3.35 -4.10 5.76
CA THR A 61 -3.93 -5.36 5.28
C THR A 61 -5.06 -5.09 4.28
N THR A 62 -5.49 -6.13 3.58
CA THR A 62 -6.61 -6.09 2.64
C THR A 62 -7.64 -7.17 2.96
N ASP A 63 -8.86 -6.98 2.50
CA ASP A 63 -9.91 -8.01 2.50
C ASP A 63 -10.13 -8.59 1.09
N ASN A 64 -11.05 -9.56 0.98
CA ASN A 64 -11.38 -10.21 -0.29
C ASN A 64 -12.13 -9.31 -1.29
N GLU A 65 -12.68 -8.18 -0.82
CA GLU A 65 -13.33 -7.19 -1.66
C GLU A 65 -12.30 -6.20 -2.26
N GLY A 66 -11.09 -6.16 -1.71
CA GLY A 66 -10.01 -5.26 -2.12
C GLY A 66 -9.96 -3.97 -1.29
N ASN A 67 -10.71 -3.88 -0.19
CA ASN A 67 -10.58 -2.73 0.72
C ASN A 67 -9.24 -2.80 1.45
N VAL A 68 -8.61 -1.64 1.62
CA VAL A 68 -7.33 -1.49 2.30
C VAL A 68 -7.55 -0.92 3.70
N TYR A 69 -7.01 -1.59 4.71
CA TYR A 69 -7.09 -1.20 6.11
C TYR A 69 -5.71 -0.79 6.59
N VAL A 70 -5.58 0.43 7.10
CA VAL A 70 -4.30 0.99 7.56
C VAL A 70 -4.42 1.55 8.96
N THR A 71 -3.52 1.17 9.86
CA THR A 71 -3.43 1.78 11.20
C THR A 71 -2.66 3.10 11.13
N ASN A 72 -3.21 4.13 11.76
CA ASN A 72 -2.58 5.44 11.95
C ASN A 72 -2.32 5.63 13.45
N GLU A 73 -1.04 5.65 13.83
CA GLU A 73 -0.63 5.67 15.24
C GLU A 73 -0.93 7.02 15.87
N GLU A 74 -0.67 8.12 15.17
CA GLU A 74 -0.86 9.50 15.66
C GLU A 74 -2.33 9.78 16.06
N THR A 75 -3.27 9.32 15.24
CA THR A 75 -4.71 9.56 15.47
C THR A 75 -5.41 8.42 16.21
N HIS A 76 -4.71 7.30 16.45
CA HIS A 76 -5.25 6.07 17.02
C HIS A 76 -6.46 5.51 16.23
N THR A 77 -6.41 5.60 14.90
CA THR A 77 -7.51 5.15 14.02
C THR A 77 -7.09 4.04 13.07
N VAL A 78 -8.10 3.36 12.51
CA VAL A 78 -7.95 2.51 11.31
C VAL A 78 -8.63 3.22 10.14
N ILE A 79 -7.85 3.54 9.13
CA ILE A 79 -8.31 4.11 7.87
C ILE A 79 -8.73 2.96 6.96
N VAL A 80 -9.90 3.06 6.36
CA VAL A 80 -10.40 2.11 5.35
C VAL A 80 -10.51 2.82 4.01
N VAL A 81 -9.80 2.31 3.01
CA VAL A 81 -9.85 2.82 1.63
C VAL A 81 -10.46 1.75 0.75
N SER A 82 -11.62 2.05 0.16
CA SER A 82 -12.24 1.17 -0.83
C SER A 82 -11.49 1.26 -2.16
N ASP A 83 -11.22 0.12 -2.77
CA ASP A 83 -10.74 0.04 -4.15
C ASP A 83 -11.90 0.17 -5.16
N ASP A 84 -12.87 1.04 -4.89
CA ASP A 84 -14.08 1.22 -5.70
C ASP A 84 -13.82 1.77 -7.12
N GLY A 85 -12.55 1.93 -7.48
CA GLY A 85 -12.10 2.46 -8.77
C GLY A 85 -12.43 3.94 -8.99
N LYS A 86 -12.91 4.68 -7.97
CA LYS A 86 -13.37 6.07 -8.15
C LYS A 86 -12.38 7.14 -7.70
N HIS A 87 -11.42 6.81 -6.83
CA HIS A 87 -10.41 7.78 -6.38
C HIS A 87 -9.09 7.65 -7.15
N HIS A 88 -9.16 7.76 -8.48
CA HIS A 88 -7.98 8.07 -9.27
C HIS A 88 -7.75 9.59 -9.19
N GLU A 89 -6.93 10.05 -8.25
CA GLU A 89 -6.21 11.30 -8.51
C GLU A 89 -5.27 11.03 -9.69
N ARG A 90 -5.75 11.36 -10.90
CA ARG A 90 -4.90 11.47 -12.08
C ARG A 90 -3.96 12.65 -11.85
N THR A 91 -2.75 12.36 -11.39
CA THR A 91 -1.64 13.29 -11.57
C THR A 91 -1.35 13.34 -13.06
N SER A 92 -1.90 14.36 -13.72
CA SER A 92 -1.57 14.72 -15.09
C SER A 92 -0.26 15.51 -15.01
N TYR A 93 0.79 15.04 -15.69
CA TYR A 93 1.99 15.82 -15.98
C TYR A 93 1.76 16.75 -17.17
#